data_AF-A0A9E0ENJ1-F1
#
_entry.id   AF-A0A9E0ENJ1-F1
#
_cell.length_a   1.000
_cell.length_b   1.000
_cell.length_c   1.000
_cell.angle_alpha   90.00
_cell.angle_beta   90.00
_cell.angle_gamma   90.00
#
_symmetry.space_group_name_H-M   'P 1'
#
loop_
_entity.id
_entity.type
_entity.pdbx_description
1 polymer ?
#
loop_
_entity_poly.entity_id
_entity_poly.type
_entity_poly.pdbx_seq_one_letter_code
_entity_poly.pdbx_strand_id
1 'polypeptide(L)'
;MNGYLSFVLHAHLPYVRHPEHKEFLEEDWLYEAITETYIPLLEMFENLTKDNIPWNLTITMSGTLVNMLNDSLLRERYMKHMDKLLEFCELEVERLKEYPDMLKVANHNLWFNK
;
A
#
# COMPACT_ATOMS: atom_id res chain seq x y z
N MET A 1 -26.64 -1.56 -26.93
CA MET A 1 -27.15 -2.32 -25.77
C MET A 1 -26.44 -1.76 -24.56
N ASN A 2 -27.17 -1.22 -23.58
CA ASN A 2 -26.57 -0.70 -22.35
C ASN A 2 -26.62 -1.81 -21.30
N GLY A 3 -25.46 -2.18 -20.77
CA GLY A 3 -25.31 -3.16 -19.69
C GLY A 3 -24.86 -2.47 -18.41
N TYR A 4 -24.98 -3.18 -17.28
CA TYR A 4 -24.45 -2.73 -16.00
C TYR A 4 -23.11 -3.40 -15.75
N LEU A 5 -22.15 -2.63 -15.24
CA LEU A 5 -20.86 -3.13 -14.76
C LEU A 5 -20.80 -2.91 -13.25
N SER A 6 -20.38 -3.94 -12.51
CA SER A 6 -20.17 -3.87 -11.07
C SER A 6 -18.81 -4.48 -10.74
N PHE A 7 -17.93 -3.67 -10.18
CA PHE A 7 -16.70 -4.13 -9.57
C PHE A 7 -16.95 -4.48 -8.11
N VAL A 8 -16.57 -5.70 -7.71
CA VAL A 8 -16.58 -6.17 -6.33
C VAL A 8 -15.17 -6.60 -5.95
N LEU A 9 -14.50 -5.80 -5.15
CA LEU A 9 -13.15 -6.07 -4.66
C LEU A 9 -13.23 -6.80 -3.31
N HIS A 10 -12.53 -7.91 -3.19
CA HIS A 10 -12.43 -8.67 -1.95
C HIS A 10 -11.07 -8.48 -1.30
N ALA A 11 -11.01 -7.63 -0.26
CA ALA A 11 -9.81 -7.39 0.52
C ALA A 11 -9.77 -8.34 1.72
N HIS A 12 -8.79 -9.23 1.72
CA HIS A 12 -8.58 -10.22 2.76
C HIS A 12 -7.09 -10.46 2.99
N LEU A 13 -6.74 -10.66 4.26
CA LEU A 13 -5.44 -11.14 4.67
C LEU A 13 -5.64 -12.08 5.89
N PRO A 14 -4.90 -13.21 5.97
CA PRO A 14 -4.83 -14.01 7.19
C PRO A 14 -4.29 -13.17 8.35
N TYR A 15 -4.54 -13.61 9.58
CA TYR A 15 -4.10 -12.86 10.76
C TYR A 15 -2.59 -13.05 10.98
N VAL A 16 -1.81 -11.99 10.76
CA VAL A 16 -0.33 -12.01 10.77
C VAL A 16 0.28 -11.26 11.95
N ARG A 17 -0.48 -10.98 13.01
CA ARG A 17 0.01 -10.21 14.16
C ARG A 17 0.86 -11.08 15.09
N HIS A 18 2.16 -10.79 15.18
CA HIS A 18 3.12 -11.55 16.00
C HIS A 18 3.81 -10.66 17.05
N PRO A 19 3.16 -10.38 18.20
CA PRO A 19 3.73 -9.55 19.26
C PRO A 19 4.96 -10.16 19.95
N GLU A 20 5.11 -11.48 19.88
CA GLU A 20 6.22 -12.26 20.47
C GLU A 20 7.56 -12.02 19.76
N HIS A 21 7.51 -11.56 18.51
CA HIS A 21 8.68 -11.26 17.69
C HIS A 21 8.80 -9.74 17.52
N LYS A 22 10.02 -9.20 17.53
CA LYS A 22 10.24 -7.77 17.27
C LYS A 22 9.95 -7.41 15.81
N GLU A 23 10.29 -8.31 14.90
CA GLU A 23 10.06 -8.23 13.46
C GLU A 23 9.64 -9.62 12.98
N PHE A 24 8.72 -9.68 12.02
CA PHE A 24 8.17 -10.92 11.48
C PHE A 24 7.76 -10.71 10.02
N LEU A 25 8.19 -11.62 9.13
CA LEU A 25 8.09 -11.42 7.68
C LEU A 25 6.64 -11.40 7.18
N GLU A 26 5.76 -12.19 7.80
CA GLU A 26 4.36 -12.27 7.42
C GLU A 26 3.61 -10.95 7.68
N GLU A 27 4.12 -10.10 8.58
CA GLU A 27 3.58 -8.75 8.77
C GLU A 27 3.84 -7.85 7.55
N ASP A 28 4.90 -8.10 6.78
CA ASP A 28 5.21 -7.34 5.57
C ASP A 28 4.10 -7.47 4.52
N TRP A 29 3.38 -8.60 4.46
CA TRP A 29 2.21 -8.75 3.58
C TRP A 29 1.11 -7.72 3.88
N LEU A 30 0.93 -7.36 5.15
CA LEU A 30 -0.03 -6.33 5.53
C LEU A 30 0.48 -4.94 5.11
N TYR A 31 1.78 -4.68 5.30
CA TYR A 31 2.39 -3.40 4.98
C TYR A 31 2.38 -3.14 3.48
N GLU A 32 2.78 -4.12 2.67
CA GLU A 32 2.70 -4.10 1.21
C GLU A 32 1.26 -3.87 0.73
N ALA A 33 0.27 -4.58 1.31
CA ALA A 33 -1.13 -4.39 0.95
C ALA A 33 -1.64 -2.96 1.27
N ILE A 34 -1.19 -2.36 2.37
CA ILE A 34 -1.52 -0.97 2.71
C ILE A 34 -0.92 -0.01 1.68
N THR A 35 0.39 -0.10 1.45
CA THR A 35 1.14 0.85 0.61
C THR A 35 0.82 0.70 -0.87
N GLU A 36 0.72 -0.52 -1.37
CA GLU A 36 0.66 -0.79 -2.81
C GLU A 36 -0.77 -1.02 -3.32
N THR A 37 -1.75 -1.18 -2.43
CA THR A 37 -3.16 -1.43 -2.82
C THR A 37 -4.14 -0.49 -2.14
N TYR A 38 -4.22 -0.47 -0.81
CA TYR A 38 -5.32 0.23 -0.14
C TYR A 38 -5.19 1.74 -0.20
N ILE A 39 -4.00 2.29 0.03
CA ILE A 39 -3.75 3.74 -0.10
C ILE A 39 -3.94 4.19 -1.56
N PRO A 40 -3.34 3.56 -2.58
CA PRO A 40 -3.56 3.94 -3.98
C PRO A 40 -5.03 3.88 -4.43
N LEU A 41 -5.79 2.89 -3.94
CA LEU A 41 -7.23 2.81 -4.21
C LEU A 41 -7.98 3.99 -3.59
N LEU A 42 -7.66 4.35 -2.34
CA LEU A 42 -8.25 5.52 -1.67
C LEU A 42 -7.95 6.81 -2.44
N GLU A 43 -6.70 7.04 -2.84
CA GLU A 43 -6.32 8.20 -3.64
C GLU A 43 -7.06 8.24 -4.99
N MET A 44 -7.19 7.10 -5.66
CA MET A 44 -7.98 7.00 -6.89
C MET A 44 -9.45 7.39 -6.65
N PHE A 45 -10.07 6.90 -5.57
CA PHE A 45 -11.45 7.23 -5.23
C PHE A 45 -11.64 8.71 -4.92
N GLU A 46 -10.69 9.32 -4.19
CA GLU A 46 -10.68 10.74 -3.89
C GLU A 46 -10.56 11.58 -5.17
N ASN A 47 -9.66 11.20 -6.08
CA ASN A 47 -9.48 11.89 -7.36
C ASN A 47 -10.72 11.78 -8.25
N LEU A 48 -11.33 10.60 -8.38
CA LEU A 48 -12.58 10.42 -9.14
C LEU A 48 -13.71 11.29 -8.57
N THR A 49 -13.80 11.38 -7.25
CA THR A 49 -14.79 12.21 -6.56
C THR A 49 -14.54 13.70 -6.78
N LYS A 50 -13.28 14.13 -6.64
CA LYS A 50 -12.84 15.52 -6.87
C LYS A 50 -13.11 15.99 -8.30
N ASP A 51 -12.89 15.11 -9.27
CA ASP A 51 -13.09 15.39 -10.70
C ASP A 51 -14.57 15.24 -11.13
N ASN A 52 -15.48 14.99 -10.18
CA ASN A 52 -16.91 14.76 -10.41
C ASN A 52 -17.19 13.66 -11.46
N ILE A 53 -16.35 12.64 -11.52
CA ILE A 53 -16.57 11.47 -12.37
C ILE A 53 -17.63 10.59 -11.71
N PRO A 54 -18.70 10.18 -12.40
CA PRO A 54 -19.66 9.24 -11.83
C PRO A 54 -19.04 7.84 -11.75
N TRP A 55 -18.83 7.33 -10.53
CA TRP A 55 -18.24 6.01 -10.29
C TRP A 55 -18.99 5.28 -9.18
N ASN A 56 -18.99 3.94 -9.23
CA ASN A 56 -19.55 3.07 -8.21
C ASN A 56 -18.71 1.79 -8.14
N LEU A 57 -18.32 1.37 -6.94
CA LEU A 57 -17.59 0.14 -6.69
C LEU A 57 -17.94 -0.41 -5.31
N THR A 58 -17.86 -1.72 -5.13
CA THR A 58 -18.05 -2.38 -3.82
C THR A 58 -16.72 -2.96 -3.35
N ILE A 59 -16.34 -2.68 -2.10
CA ILE A 59 -15.23 -3.34 -1.42
C ILE A 59 -15.78 -4.15 -0.25
N THR A 60 -15.40 -5.41 -0.19
CA THR A 60 -15.61 -6.26 0.99
C THR A 60 -14.28 -6.37 1.73
N MET A 61 -14.30 -6.13 3.04
CA MET A 61 -13.12 -6.26 3.90
C MET A 61 -13.38 -7.33 4.95
N SER A 62 -12.51 -8.34 5.01
CA SER A 62 -12.61 -9.38 6.04
C SER A 62 -12.39 -8.82 7.45
N GLY A 63 -13.06 -9.42 8.46
CA GLY A 63 -12.92 -8.99 9.85
C GLY A 63 -11.48 -9.12 10.38
N THR A 64 -10.71 -10.10 9.88
CA THR A 64 -9.28 -10.25 10.22
C THR A 64 -8.48 -9.05 9.74
N LEU A 65 -8.66 -8.64 8.49
CA LEU A 65 -7.99 -7.48 7.91
C LEU A 65 -8.34 -6.19 8.67
N VAL A 66 -9.63 -5.93 8.89
CA VAL A 66 -10.07 -4.70 9.58
C VAL A 66 -9.52 -4.63 11.02
N ASN A 67 -9.46 -5.76 11.72
CA ASN A 67 -8.84 -5.81 13.05
C ASN A 67 -7.34 -5.48 13.00
N MET A 68 -6.61 -6.00 12.02
CA MET A 68 -5.18 -5.71 11.87
C MET A 68 -4.91 -4.25 11.45
N LEU A 69 -5.72 -3.69 10.55
CA LEU A 69 -5.66 -2.28 10.16
C LEU A 69 -5.94 -1.34 11.34
N ASN A 70 -6.62 -1.81 12.39
CA ASN A 70 -6.90 -1.05 13.60
C ASN A 70 -5.96 -1.33 14.78
N ASP A 71 -5.03 -2.26 14.64
CA ASP A 71 -4.11 -2.64 15.70
C ASP A 71 -2.96 -1.63 15.83
N SER A 72 -2.71 -1.14 17.04
CA SER A 72 -1.71 -0.11 17.28
C SER A 72 -0.27 -0.60 17.09
N LEU A 73 0.02 -1.87 17.42
CA LEU A 73 1.36 -2.45 17.23
C LEU A 73 1.68 -2.55 15.75
N LEU A 74 0.76 -3.07 14.95
CA LEU A 74 0.93 -3.20 13.50
C LEU A 74 1.05 -1.84 12.82
N ARG A 75 0.28 -0.83 13.25
CA ARG A 75 0.42 0.55 12.75
C ARG A 75 1.80 1.15 13.06
N GLU A 76 2.30 0.96 14.29
CA GLU A 76 3.63 1.44 14.66
C GLU A 76 4.73 0.75 13.83
N ARG A 77 4.62 -0.56 13.63
CA ARG A 77 5.58 -1.32 12.82
C ARG A 77 5.50 -0.96 11.35
N TYR A 78 4.31 -0.73 10.81
CA TYR A 78 4.12 -0.21 9.45
C TYR A 78 4.86 1.11 9.25
N MET A 79 4.75 2.07 10.18
CA MET A 79 5.50 3.33 10.08
C MET A 79 7.01 3.10 10.03
N LYS A 80 7.55 2.20 10.86
CA LYS A 80 8.98 1.83 10.83
C LYS A 80 9.38 1.15 9.54
N HIS A 81 8.50 0.32 8.97
CA HIS A 81 8.72 -0.31 7.67
C HIS A 81 8.80 0.75 6.56
N MET A 82 7.90 1.75 6.58
CA MET A 82 7.92 2.87 5.63
C MET A 82 9.19 3.72 5.73
N ASP A 83 9.64 4.05 6.94
CA ASP A 83 10.89 4.80 7.14
C ASP A 83 12.09 4.04 6.52
N LYS A 84 12.16 2.71 6.71
CA LYS A 84 13.20 1.87 6.11
C LYS A 84 13.10 1.83 4.59
N LEU A 85 11.89 1.74 4.03
CA LEU A 85 11.68 1.75 2.57
C LEU A 85 12.09 3.09 1.94
N LEU A 86 11.78 4.20 2.61
CA LEU A 86 12.21 5.54 2.18
C LEU A 86 13.73 5.64 2.15
N GLU A 87 14.40 5.26 3.24
CA GLU A 87 15.87 5.22 3.31
C GLU A 87 16.45 4.34 2.20
N PHE A 88 15.87 3.16 1.99
CA PHE A 88 16.28 2.26 0.91
C PHE A 88 16.15 2.90 -0.47
N CYS A 89 15.03 3.56 -0.76
CA CYS A 89 14.83 4.24 -2.05
C CYS A 89 15.84 5.38 -2.26
N GLU A 90 16.17 6.15 -1.23
CA GLU A 90 17.16 7.23 -1.30
C GLU A 90 18.57 6.68 -1.61
N LEU A 91 18.97 5.62 -0.90
CA LEU A 91 20.24 4.94 -1.14
C LEU A 91 20.30 4.32 -2.54
N GLU A 92 19.17 3.82 -3.04
CA GLU A 92 19.10 3.20 -4.37
C GLU A 92 19.21 4.23 -5.50
N VAL A 93 18.63 5.42 -5.32
CA VAL A 93 18.83 6.57 -6.22
C VAL A 93 20.30 6.98 -6.23
N GLU A 94 20.97 7.04 -5.07
CA GLU A 94 22.41 7.34 -4.99
C GLU A 94 23.27 6.30 -5.71
N ARG A 95 23.02 5.02 -5.43
CA ARG A 95 23.78 3.88 -6.00
C ARG A 95 23.66 3.82 -7.52
N LEU A 96 22.51 4.21 -8.08
CA LEU A 96 22.20 4.07 -9.50
C LEU A 96 22.47 5.32 -10.34
N LYS A 97 23.10 6.36 -9.78
CA LYS A 97 23.38 7.63 -10.49
C LYS A 97 24.08 7.46 -11.86
N GLU A 98 24.95 6.46 -11.97
CA GLU A 98 25.72 6.19 -13.20
C GLU A 98 24.97 5.31 -14.22
N TYR A 99 23.77 4.84 -13.89
CA TYR A 99 22.96 3.93 -14.71
C TYR A 99 21.61 4.59 -15.07
N PRO A 100 21.55 5.45 -16.11
CA PRO A 100 20.39 6.30 -16.40
C PRO A 100 19.06 5.57 -16.52
N ASP A 101 19.05 4.34 -17.05
CA ASP A 101 17.81 3.57 -17.21
C ASP A 101 17.30 2.99 -15.89
N MET A 102 18.19 2.55 -15.00
CA MET A 102 17.82 2.08 -13.67
C MET A 102 17.47 3.25 -12.73
N LEU A 103 18.17 4.38 -12.89
CA LEU A 103 17.92 5.61 -12.12
C LEU A 103 16.48 6.13 -12.32
N LYS A 104 15.89 5.97 -13.51
CA LYS A 104 14.49 6.34 -13.77
C LYS A 104 13.52 5.58 -12.87
N VAL A 105 13.75 4.27 -12.70
CA VAL A 105 12.91 3.41 -11.84
C VAL A 105 13.11 3.74 -10.37
N ALA A 106 14.36 3.95 -9.94
CA ALA A 106 14.65 4.34 -8.56
C ALA A 106 13.98 5.68 -8.17
N ASN A 107 14.01 6.67 -9.07
CA ASN A 107 13.33 7.95 -8.85
C ASN A 107 11.80 7.81 -8.80
N HIS A 108 11.23 6.92 -9.62
CA HIS A 108 9.80 6.62 -9.59
C HIS A 108 9.40 6.06 -8.21
N ASN A 109 10.12 5.06 -7.71
CA ASN A 109 9.84 4.44 -6.41
C ASN A 109 9.99 5.43 -5.25
N LEU A 110 10.98 6.34 -5.30
CA LEU A 110 11.13 7.37 -4.28
C LEU A 110 9.95 8.36 -4.29
N TRP A 111 9.40 8.69 -5.47
CA TRP A 111 8.28 9.62 -5.60
C TRP A 111 6.95 9.02 -5.16
N PHE A 112 6.73 7.71 -5.35
CA PHE A 112 5.57 6.99 -4.81
C PHE A 112 5.48 7.02 -3.28
N ASN A 113 6.58 7.33 -2.59
CA ASN A 113 6.63 7.40 -1.14
C ASN A 113 6.64 8.85 -0.59
N LYS A 114 6.47 9.88 -1.44
CA LYS A 114 6.38 11.30 -1.04
C LYS A 114 4.96 11.84 -1.09
#